data_AF-A0A8H4GJ61-F1
#
_entry.id   AF-A0A8H4GJ61-F1
#
_cell.length_a   1.000
_cell.length_b   1.000
_cell.length_c   1.000
_cell.angle_alpha   90.00
_cell.angle_beta   90.00
_cell.angle_gamma   90.00
#
_symmetry.space_group_name_H-M   'P 1'
#
loop_
_entity.id
_entity.type
_entity.pdbx_description
1 polymer ?
#
loop_
_entity_poly.entity_id
_entity_poly.type
_entity_poly.pdbx_seq_one_letter_code
_entity_poly.pdbx_strand_id
1 'polypeptide(L)'
;MKTAPEPASIHDVDEDDNILLHSKGSTTRVMKGMSPSNSPPRSQSRINVRTPQKCIFGMSICRGPIENMVKEYGLNRDCPLTIFTRSQDQSRERNEVPGYRFRKVFFTDETEILNPDATYDRGRYVRLTAFIAERDEMHPDPRIYVEQRVYQGNRETIMIHELIFGGMIQVGIEYVFTACGDEDIHLGKRDLRLTIKSLQQDMFDGYMHRAKYYGYDRKDTVFVSQYSLLHGLTYTIRKLGSGEESPYKVFLEADDLRTLVDAKRKMGSAAGAIPGDGIELLKLRFPGYGEYTEDRMDRGDLDLRISHFQPLSVRLMYGSALAVQGFDAFAFLFVSPIVIPNRNELAHPLTRFWMRVTGVSFFPYVLSTWLLRDYHIRHSKVGQIVGSCFAFYNASLAALYTWSALQENEYTIQPFWYAAGWRVVWATWAVWELLAAA
;
A
#
# COMPACT_ATOMS: atom_id res chain seq x y z
N MET A 1 22.37 -25.89 5.90
CA MET A 1 22.26 -26.16 4.45
C MET A 1 21.93 -24.86 3.75
N LYS A 2 22.69 -24.46 2.73
CA LYS A 2 22.44 -23.24 1.94
C LYS A 2 21.48 -23.60 0.81
N THR A 3 20.27 -23.05 0.83
CA THR A 3 19.36 -23.07 -0.33
C THR A 3 19.86 -22.07 -1.36
N ALA A 4 20.02 -22.50 -2.60
CA ALA A 4 20.40 -21.64 -3.71
C ALA A 4 19.23 -20.69 -4.05
N PRO A 5 19.51 -19.43 -4.43
CA PRO A 5 18.46 -18.52 -4.90
C PRO A 5 17.92 -18.98 -6.25
N GLU A 6 16.60 -19.01 -6.39
CA GLU A 6 15.96 -19.18 -7.70
C GLU A 6 16.04 -17.87 -8.51
N PRO A 7 16.27 -17.94 -9.82
CA PRO A 7 16.32 -16.76 -10.68
C PRO A 7 14.91 -16.16 -10.84
N ALA A 8 14.85 -14.84 -10.99
CA ALA A 8 13.61 -14.14 -11.31
C ALA A 8 13.02 -14.64 -12.64
N SER A 9 11.75 -15.05 -12.64
CA SER A 9 11.02 -15.38 -13.87
C SER A 9 10.48 -14.09 -14.51
N ILE A 10 10.75 -13.93 -15.80
CA ILE A 10 10.10 -12.91 -16.64
C ILE A 10 8.83 -13.56 -17.20
N HIS A 11 7.67 -13.00 -16.88
CA HIS A 11 6.40 -13.40 -17.45
C HIS A 11 5.94 -12.32 -18.42
N ASP A 12 5.65 -12.68 -19.67
CA ASP A 12 4.99 -11.79 -20.62
C ASP A 12 3.55 -11.56 -20.15
N VAL A 13 3.18 -10.28 -20.00
CA VAL A 13 1.88 -9.80 -19.54
C VAL A 13 1.19 -9.03 -20.67
N ASP A 14 -0.15 -9.10 -20.74
CA ASP A 14 -0.94 -8.28 -21.66
C ASP A 14 -1.13 -6.83 -21.15
N GLU A 15 -1.88 -6.01 -21.90
CA GLU A 15 -2.12 -4.60 -21.56
C GLU A 15 -2.85 -4.38 -20.22
N ASP A 16 -3.43 -5.45 -19.64
CA ASP A 16 -4.13 -5.46 -18.35
C ASP A 16 -3.36 -6.23 -17.26
N ASP A 17 -2.03 -6.41 -17.42
CA ASP A 17 -1.13 -7.08 -16.47
C ASP A 17 -1.46 -8.58 -16.22
N ASN A 18 -2.15 -9.27 -17.15
CA ASN A 18 -2.42 -10.71 -17.04
C ASN A 18 -1.31 -11.55 -17.67
N ILE A 19 -0.87 -12.60 -16.98
CA ILE A 19 0.19 -13.51 -17.48
C ILE A 19 -0.32 -14.24 -18.73
N LEU A 20 0.33 -13.99 -19.88
CA LEU A 20 0.04 -14.66 -21.13
C LEU A 20 0.53 -16.12 -21.08
N LEU A 21 -0.36 -17.03 -20.71
CA LEU A 21 -0.08 -18.47 -20.74
C LEU A 21 -0.03 -18.98 -22.19
N HIS A 22 1.17 -19.03 -22.77
CA HIS A 22 1.43 -19.82 -23.97
C HIS A 22 1.60 -21.31 -23.62
N SER A 23 0.56 -22.13 -23.84
CA SER A 23 0.79 -23.46 -24.44
C SER A 23 -0.46 -24.04 -25.12
N LYS A 24 -0.28 -24.34 -26.41
CA LYS A 24 -1.07 -25.26 -27.23
C LYS A 24 -0.84 -26.70 -26.76
N GLY A 25 -1.87 -27.55 -26.80
CA GLY A 25 -1.74 -28.98 -26.53
C GLY A 25 -3.00 -29.81 -26.73
N SER A 26 -3.47 -29.89 -27.98
CA SER A 26 -4.30 -30.91 -28.64
C SER A 26 -5.28 -31.80 -27.85
N THR A 27 -6.54 -31.60 -28.22
CA THR A 27 -7.67 -32.54 -28.28
C THR A 27 -7.31 -33.92 -28.85
N THR A 28 -7.68 -34.98 -28.13
CA THR A 28 -7.97 -36.30 -28.72
C THR A 28 -9.44 -36.67 -28.53
N ARG A 29 -10.09 -36.77 -29.68
CA ARG A 29 -11.49 -37.06 -29.97
C ARG A 29 -11.71 -38.58 -29.87
N VAL A 30 -12.50 -39.07 -28.92
CA VAL A 30 -12.96 -40.47 -28.94
C VAL A 30 -14.19 -40.57 -29.84
N MET A 31 -14.08 -41.46 -30.83
CA MET A 31 -15.05 -41.63 -31.91
C MET A 31 -16.38 -42.25 -31.46
N LYS A 32 -17.41 -41.73 -32.12
CA LYS A 32 -18.80 -42.16 -32.18
C LYS A 32 -18.91 -43.52 -32.91
N GLY A 33 -19.36 -44.56 -32.22
CA GLY A 33 -19.78 -45.83 -32.81
C GLY A 33 -21.29 -45.86 -33.02
N MET A 34 -21.71 -46.15 -34.25
CA MET A 34 -23.08 -46.11 -34.76
C MET A 34 -24.01 -47.16 -34.12
N SER A 35 -25.26 -46.76 -33.84
CA SER A 35 -26.41 -47.64 -33.54
C SER A 35 -26.83 -48.47 -34.77
N PRO A 36 -27.71 -49.49 -34.62
CA PRO A 36 -29.13 -49.18 -34.80
C PRO A 36 -30.15 -49.99 -33.95
N SER A 37 -31.28 -49.31 -33.68
CA SER A 37 -32.67 -49.76 -33.50
C SER A 37 -33.05 -50.84 -32.48
N ASN A 38 -33.91 -50.48 -31.52
CA ASN A 38 -35.33 -50.88 -31.53
C ASN A 38 -36.16 -50.05 -30.52
N SER A 39 -37.46 -50.00 -30.80
CA SER A 39 -38.57 -49.14 -30.32
C SER A 39 -38.83 -49.06 -28.80
N PRO A 40 -39.65 -48.08 -28.35
CA PRO A 40 -39.70 -47.64 -26.95
C PRO A 40 -40.79 -48.36 -26.13
N PRO A 41 -40.60 -48.54 -24.80
CA PRO A 41 -41.71 -48.73 -23.89
C PRO A 41 -42.02 -47.45 -23.10
N ARG A 42 -43.30 -47.11 -23.13
CA ARG A 42 -43.99 -46.18 -22.24
C ARG A 42 -43.94 -46.67 -20.79
N SER A 43 -44.06 -45.69 -19.89
CA SER A 43 -44.46 -45.80 -18.46
C SER A 43 -43.36 -46.20 -17.47
N GLN A 44 -42.89 -45.23 -16.68
CA GLN A 44 -43.45 -44.85 -15.38
C GLN A 44 -42.52 -43.80 -14.78
N SER A 45 -43.03 -42.60 -14.57
CA SER A 45 -42.40 -41.58 -13.73
C SER A 45 -42.37 -42.09 -12.29
N ARG A 46 -41.31 -42.81 -11.93
CA ARG A 46 -40.92 -42.93 -10.52
C ARG A 46 -40.39 -41.56 -10.12
N ILE A 47 -41.29 -40.73 -9.59
CA ILE A 47 -40.91 -39.67 -8.66
C ILE A 47 -40.19 -40.39 -7.52
N ASN A 48 -38.86 -40.43 -7.60
CA ASN A 48 -38.02 -40.77 -6.45
C ASN A 48 -38.32 -39.67 -5.41
N VAL A 49 -39.28 -39.95 -4.53
CA VAL A 49 -39.45 -39.21 -3.29
C VAL A 49 -38.17 -39.45 -2.50
N ARG A 50 -37.19 -38.57 -2.70
CA ARG A 50 -36.02 -38.46 -1.82
C ARG A 50 -36.59 -38.25 -0.42
N THR A 51 -36.28 -39.16 0.49
CA THR A 51 -36.42 -38.95 1.93
C THR A 51 -35.89 -37.56 2.27
N PRO A 52 -36.63 -36.73 3.02
CA PRO A 52 -36.23 -35.36 3.30
C PRO A 52 -34.86 -35.39 3.99
N GLN A 53 -33.86 -34.85 3.30
CA GLN A 53 -32.54 -34.64 3.87
C GLN A 53 -32.71 -33.75 5.10
N LYS A 54 -32.30 -34.25 6.27
CA LYS A 54 -32.32 -33.51 7.53
C LYS A 54 -31.42 -32.27 7.34
N CYS A 55 -32.03 -31.09 7.21
CA CYS A 55 -31.33 -29.81 7.10
C CYS A 55 -31.62 -28.97 8.33
N ILE A 56 -30.68 -28.11 8.71
CA ILE A 56 -30.81 -27.18 9.83
C ILE A 56 -30.92 -25.76 9.27
N PHE A 57 -31.95 -25.03 9.66
CA PHE A 57 -32.07 -23.61 9.30
C PHE A 57 -31.28 -22.78 10.30
N GLY A 58 -30.24 -22.12 9.80
CA GLY A 58 -29.39 -21.23 10.58
C GLY A 58 -29.88 -19.79 10.53
N MET A 59 -29.36 -18.96 11.44
CA MET A 59 -29.59 -17.51 11.43
C MET A 59 -28.36 -16.79 10.90
N SER A 60 -28.51 -15.58 10.35
CA SER A 60 -27.38 -14.78 9.89
C SER A 60 -27.52 -13.33 10.32
N ILE A 61 -26.41 -12.67 10.62
CA ILE A 61 -26.32 -11.22 10.81
C ILE A 61 -25.57 -10.63 9.62
N CYS A 62 -26.21 -9.71 8.90
CA CYS A 62 -25.54 -8.92 7.88
C CYS A 62 -24.65 -7.87 8.56
N ARG A 63 -23.34 -7.98 8.39
CA ARG A 63 -22.32 -7.08 8.98
C ARG A 63 -21.97 -5.90 8.08
N GLY A 64 -22.61 -5.79 6.92
CA GLY A 64 -22.35 -4.72 5.96
C GLY A 64 -21.19 -5.02 5.02
N PRO A 65 -20.62 -4.00 4.35
CA PRO A 65 -19.44 -4.14 3.51
C PRO A 65 -18.23 -4.71 4.24
N ILE A 66 -17.32 -5.34 3.49
CA ILE A 66 -16.10 -5.96 4.05
C ILE A 66 -15.31 -5.01 4.95
N GLU A 67 -15.19 -3.74 4.55
CA GLU A 67 -14.48 -2.70 5.29
C GLU A 67 -15.02 -2.54 6.72
N ASN A 68 -16.34 -2.55 6.91
CA ASN A 68 -16.95 -2.40 8.23
C ASN A 68 -16.62 -3.61 9.12
N MET A 69 -16.72 -4.81 8.55
CA MET A 69 -16.54 -6.06 9.27
C MET A 69 -15.07 -6.27 9.68
N VAL A 70 -14.10 -6.02 8.79
CA VAL A 70 -12.67 -6.17 9.14
C VAL A 70 -12.22 -5.09 10.14
N LYS A 71 -12.82 -3.90 10.10
CA LYS A 71 -12.58 -2.84 11.09
C LYS A 71 -13.02 -3.25 12.49
N GLU A 72 -14.20 -3.84 12.60
CA GLU A 72 -14.79 -4.22 13.88
C GLU A 72 -14.16 -5.50 14.46
N TYR A 73 -13.82 -6.48 13.61
CA TYR A 73 -13.45 -7.83 14.05
C TYR A 73 -12.02 -8.26 13.71
N GLY A 74 -11.26 -7.47 12.93
CA GLY A 74 -9.95 -7.85 12.40
C GLY A 74 -8.76 -7.57 13.31
N LEU A 75 -8.93 -6.79 14.38
CA LEU A 75 -7.83 -6.43 15.30
C LEU A 75 -7.72 -7.39 16.49
N ASN A 76 -6.49 -7.60 16.98
CA ASN A 76 -6.17 -8.32 18.23
C ASN A 76 -6.67 -9.77 18.29
N ARG A 77 -6.42 -10.56 17.25
CA ARG A 77 -6.73 -12.00 17.23
C ARG A 77 -5.44 -12.83 17.17
N ASP A 78 -5.53 -14.03 17.73
CA ASP A 78 -4.46 -15.05 17.60
C ASP A 78 -4.44 -15.69 16.20
N CYS A 79 -5.53 -15.56 15.44
CA CYS A 79 -5.68 -16.08 14.09
C CYS A 79 -6.28 -15.01 13.15
N PRO A 80 -5.90 -15.00 11.85
CA PRO A 80 -6.52 -14.14 10.86
C PRO A 80 -8.03 -14.32 10.77
N LEU A 81 -8.77 -13.21 10.65
CA LEU A 81 -10.20 -13.25 10.35
C LEU A 81 -10.42 -13.95 9.00
N THR A 82 -11.28 -14.97 8.97
CA THR A 82 -11.49 -15.82 7.78
C THR A 82 -12.84 -15.52 7.15
N ILE A 83 -12.84 -15.16 5.86
CA ILE A 83 -14.05 -14.89 5.08
C ILE A 83 -14.12 -15.87 3.91
N PHE A 84 -15.22 -16.59 3.77
CA PHE A 84 -15.47 -17.45 2.61
C PHE A 84 -16.10 -16.63 1.49
N THR A 85 -15.57 -16.73 0.28
CA THR A 85 -16.06 -15.96 -0.87
C THR A 85 -16.11 -16.81 -2.13
N ARG A 86 -17.11 -16.54 -2.97
CA ARG A 86 -17.24 -17.08 -4.33
C ARG A 86 -16.69 -16.12 -5.40
N SER A 87 -16.19 -14.94 -4.99
CA SER A 87 -15.56 -14.01 -5.92
C SER A 87 -14.43 -14.70 -6.67
N GLN A 88 -14.34 -14.52 -7.98
CA GLN A 88 -13.18 -14.98 -8.75
C GLN A 88 -12.04 -13.96 -8.72
N ASP A 89 -12.34 -12.74 -8.31
CA ASP A 89 -11.38 -11.65 -8.24
C ASP A 89 -10.62 -11.69 -6.91
N GLN A 90 -9.33 -12.01 -7.01
CA GLN A 90 -8.40 -12.07 -5.90
C GLN A 90 -7.53 -10.81 -5.78
N SER A 91 -7.76 -9.81 -6.64
CA SER A 91 -6.96 -8.57 -6.72
C SER A 91 -6.92 -7.84 -5.39
N ARG A 92 -5.84 -7.09 -5.16
CA ARG A 92 -5.68 -6.27 -3.96
C ARG A 92 -6.59 -5.04 -4.04
N GLU A 93 -6.76 -4.50 -5.22
CA GLU A 93 -7.54 -3.30 -5.52
C GLU A 93 -9.00 -3.44 -5.07
N ARG A 94 -9.57 -4.62 -5.26
CA ARG A 94 -10.95 -4.92 -4.85
C ARG A 94 -11.06 -5.34 -3.38
N ASN A 95 -10.08 -6.06 -2.87
CA ASN A 95 -10.22 -6.80 -1.62
C ASN A 95 -9.45 -6.19 -0.44
N GLU A 96 -8.29 -5.58 -0.66
CA GLU A 96 -7.43 -5.04 0.41
C GLU A 96 -8.14 -3.90 1.14
N VAL A 97 -8.20 -3.99 2.46
CA VAL A 97 -8.70 -2.90 3.31
C VAL A 97 -7.51 -2.26 4.02
N PRO A 98 -7.18 -0.99 3.75
CA PRO A 98 -5.98 -0.36 4.27
C PRO A 98 -5.88 -0.43 5.80
N GLY A 99 -4.79 -1.01 6.30
CA GLY A 99 -4.50 -1.13 7.73
C GLY A 99 -5.18 -2.31 8.44
N TYR A 100 -5.93 -3.15 7.73
CA TYR A 100 -6.63 -4.29 8.31
C TYR A 100 -6.16 -5.60 7.70
N ARG A 101 -5.99 -6.61 8.57
CA ARG A 101 -5.48 -7.93 8.23
C ARG A 101 -6.59 -8.97 8.30
N PHE A 102 -6.69 -9.81 7.27
CA PHE A 102 -7.65 -10.90 7.19
C PHE A 102 -7.26 -11.85 6.05
N ARG A 103 -7.95 -12.99 5.97
CA ARG A 103 -7.81 -13.94 4.85
C ARG A 103 -9.14 -14.27 4.21
N LYS A 104 -9.10 -14.54 2.91
CA LYS A 104 -10.22 -15.02 2.12
C LYS A 104 -9.99 -16.44 1.65
N VAL A 105 -11.02 -17.27 1.81
CA VAL A 105 -11.08 -18.62 1.30
C VAL A 105 -12.00 -18.61 0.09
N PHE A 106 -11.39 -18.77 -1.09
CA PHE A 106 -12.10 -18.79 -2.36
C PHE A 106 -12.68 -20.18 -2.61
N PHE A 107 -13.97 -20.24 -2.89
CA PHE A 107 -14.65 -21.50 -3.18
C PHE A 107 -15.47 -21.41 -4.46
N THR A 108 -15.66 -22.57 -5.09
CA THR A 108 -16.54 -22.73 -6.23
C THR A 108 -17.85 -23.35 -5.76
N ASP A 109 -18.97 -22.89 -6.33
CA ASP A 109 -20.29 -23.43 -6.00
C ASP A 109 -20.41 -24.88 -6.46
N GLU A 110 -20.74 -25.78 -5.53
CA GLU A 110 -20.87 -27.20 -5.85
C GLU A 110 -21.99 -27.48 -6.86
N THR A 111 -23.03 -26.64 -6.92
CA THR A 111 -24.08 -26.78 -7.95
C THR A 111 -23.55 -26.50 -9.35
N GLU A 112 -22.51 -25.69 -9.48
CA GLU A 112 -21.89 -25.39 -10.75
C GLU A 112 -21.08 -26.58 -11.27
N ILE A 113 -20.46 -27.33 -10.36
CA ILE A 113 -19.57 -28.47 -10.65
C ILE A 113 -20.35 -29.79 -10.77
N LEU A 114 -21.19 -30.10 -9.79
CA LEU A 114 -21.77 -31.45 -9.62
C LEU A 114 -23.05 -31.67 -10.44
N ASN A 115 -23.83 -30.61 -10.71
CA ASN A 115 -25.10 -30.73 -11.43
C ASN A 115 -25.30 -29.53 -12.37
N PRO A 116 -24.56 -29.47 -13.50
CA PRO A 116 -24.57 -28.29 -14.34
C PRO A 116 -25.92 -28.00 -15.00
N ASP A 117 -26.77 -29.01 -15.18
CA ASP A 117 -28.08 -28.88 -15.81
C ASP A 117 -29.22 -28.63 -14.81
N ALA A 118 -28.93 -28.52 -13.50
CA ALA A 118 -29.94 -28.31 -12.46
C ALA A 118 -30.31 -26.82 -12.33
N THR A 119 -30.94 -26.27 -13.36
CA THR A 119 -31.30 -24.84 -13.47
C THR A 119 -32.13 -24.33 -12.29
N TYR A 120 -33.02 -25.17 -11.74
CA TYR A 120 -33.86 -24.80 -10.59
C TYR A 120 -33.05 -24.65 -9.29
N ASP A 121 -32.11 -25.57 -9.02
CA ASP A 121 -31.27 -25.52 -7.82
C ASP A 121 -30.25 -24.38 -7.92
N ARG A 122 -29.64 -24.17 -9.10
CA ARG A 122 -28.74 -23.04 -9.38
C ARG A 122 -29.43 -21.69 -9.20
N GLY A 123 -30.72 -21.63 -9.53
CA GLY A 123 -31.53 -20.42 -9.41
C GLY A 123 -31.91 -20.05 -7.98
N ARG A 124 -31.90 -21.02 -7.04
CA ARG A 124 -32.39 -20.81 -5.67
C ARG A 124 -31.30 -20.88 -4.61
N TYR A 125 -30.24 -21.65 -4.84
CA TYR A 125 -29.22 -21.93 -3.82
C TYR A 125 -27.81 -21.66 -4.33
N VAL A 126 -26.95 -21.25 -3.40
CA VAL A 126 -25.49 -21.30 -3.52
C VAL A 126 -24.99 -22.38 -2.57
N ARG A 127 -24.14 -23.30 -3.04
CA ARG A 127 -23.57 -24.35 -2.19
C ARG A 127 -22.13 -24.07 -1.81
N LEU A 128 -21.86 -24.05 -0.50
CA LEU A 128 -20.54 -23.93 0.09
C LEU A 128 -20.25 -25.19 0.92
N THR A 129 -19.08 -25.80 0.71
CA THR A 129 -18.47 -26.68 1.71
C THR A 129 -17.37 -25.93 2.44
N ALA A 130 -17.57 -25.68 3.73
CA ALA A 130 -16.53 -25.15 4.60
C ALA A 130 -15.84 -26.30 5.33
N PHE A 131 -14.52 -26.20 5.48
CA PHE A 131 -13.73 -27.14 6.25
C PHE A 131 -13.31 -26.51 7.57
N ILE A 132 -13.37 -27.29 8.64
CA ILE A 132 -12.86 -26.93 9.97
C ILE A 132 -11.82 -27.99 10.41
N ALA A 133 -10.95 -27.64 11.35
CA ALA A 133 -10.08 -28.64 11.96
C ALA A 133 -10.88 -29.53 12.92
N GLU A 134 -10.51 -30.80 13.05
CA GLU A 134 -11.17 -31.76 13.98
C GLU A 134 -11.24 -31.25 15.42
N ARG A 135 -10.21 -30.51 15.87
CA ARG A 135 -10.19 -29.90 17.21
C ARG A 135 -11.28 -28.84 17.42
N ASP A 136 -11.80 -28.25 16.33
CA ASP A 136 -12.78 -27.17 16.36
C ASP A 136 -14.23 -27.70 16.30
N GLU A 137 -14.45 -29.01 16.13
CA GLU A 137 -15.79 -29.61 16.10
C GLU A 137 -16.59 -29.35 17.38
N MET A 138 -15.90 -29.36 18.51
CA MET A 138 -16.48 -29.15 19.84
C MET A 138 -16.53 -27.68 20.24
N HIS A 139 -16.13 -26.76 19.35
CA HIS A 139 -16.17 -25.34 19.64
C HIS A 139 -17.63 -24.88 19.78
N PRO A 140 -18.00 -24.20 20.88
CA PRO A 140 -19.34 -23.67 21.04
C PRO A 140 -19.55 -22.48 20.10
N ASP A 141 -20.59 -22.54 19.28
CA ASP A 141 -21.07 -21.46 18.38
C ASP A 141 -19.96 -20.77 17.56
N PRO A 142 -19.29 -21.52 16.67
CA PRO A 142 -18.24 -20.97 15.83
C PRO A 142 -18.80 -19.98 14.82
N ARG A 143 -18.10 -18.86 14.67
CA ARG A 143 -18.51 -17.79 13.75
C ARG A 143 -17.90 -18.01 12.39
N ILE A 144 -18.74 -18.25 11.39
CA ILE A 144 -18.34 -18.34 9.99
C ILE A 144 -18.79 -17.08 9.28
N TYR A 145 -17.87 -16.43 8.57
CA TYR A 145 -18.16 -15.24 7.79
C TYR A 145 -18.17 -15.59 6.30
N VAL A 146 -19.23 -15.18 5.61
CA VAL A 146 -19.39 -15.42 4.18
C VAL A 146 -19.62 -14.11 3.45
N GLU A 147 -19.03 -14.01 2.28
CA GLU A 147 -19.24 -12.92 1.35
C GLU A 147 -20.46 -13.19 0.48
N GLN A 148 -21.33 -12.19 0.36
CA GLN A 148 -22.48 -12.17 -0.52
C GLN A 148 -22.35 -11.01 -1.51
N ARG A 149 -22.41 -11.33 -2.80
CA ARG A 149 -22.63 -10.34 -3.85
C ARG A 149 -24.10 -9.94 -3.90
N VAL A 150 -24.39 -8.64 -3.83
CA VAL A 150 -25.74 -8.08 -3.96
C VAL A 150 -25.75 -6.94 -4.98
N TYR A 151 -26.92 -6.60 -5.52
CA TYR A 151 -27.07 -5.51 -6.47
C TYR A 151 -27.90 -4.37 -5.88
N GLN A 152 -27.33 -3.17 -5.83
CA GLN A 152 -28.05 -1.95 -5.45
C GLN A 152 -28.23 -1.08 -6.70
N GLY A 153 -29.38 -1.23 -7.36
CA GLY A 153 -29.57 -0.73 -8.72
C GLY A 153 -28.69 -1.51 -9.70
N ASN A 154 -27.89 -0.81 -10.52
CA ASN A 154 -26.96 -1.43 -11.46
C ASN A 154 -25.53 -1.58 -10.92
N ARG A 155 -25.31 -1.35 -9.62
CA ARG A 155 -24.00 -1.48 -8.99
C ARG A 155 -23.93 -2.74 -8.14
N GLU A 156 -22.88 -3.52 -8.38
CA GLU A 156 -22.50 -4.64 -7.53
C GLU A 156 -21.95 -4.12 -6.21
N THR A 157 -22.48 -4.63 -5.10
CA THR A 157 -22.01 -4.38 -3.74
C THR A 157 -21.70 -5.70 -3.06
N ILE A 158 -20.66 -5.72 -2.24
CA ILE A 158 -20.26 -6.90 -1.49
C ILE A 158 -20.68 -6.71 -0.03
N MET A 159 -21.38 -7.70 0.51
CA MET A 159 -21.85 -7.71 1.89
C MET A 159 -21.29 -8.93 2.62
N ILE A 160 -20.92 -8.79 3.88
CA ILE A 160 -20.45 -9.90 4.71
C ILE A 160 -21.56 -10.32 5.66
N HIS A 161 -21.82 -11.62 5.72
CA HIS A 161 -22.76 -12.24 6.63
C HIS A 161 -22.01 -13.08 7.67
N GLU A 162 -22.34 -12.88 8.93
CA GLU A 162 -21.96 -13.77 10.03
C GLU A 162 -23.03 -14.84 10.19
N LEU A 163 -22.63 -16.10 10.08
CA LEU A 163 -23.51 -17.26 10.22
C LEU A 163 -23.56 -17.72 11.67
N ILE A 164 -24.78 -17.91 12.19
CA ILE A 164 -25.05 -18.33 13.57
C ILE A 164 -25.64 -19.73 13.55
N PHE A 165 -24.97 -20.64 14.26
CA PHE A 165 -25.33 -22.06 14.31
C PHE A 165 -26.16 -22.40 15.55
N GLY A 166 -26.12 -21.55 16.59
CA GLY A 166 -26.95 -21.70 17.79
C GLY A 166 -26.49 -22.82 18.71
N GLY A 167 -25.22 -23.21 18.61
CA GLY A 167 -24.63 -24.33 19.35
C GLY A 167 -23.37 -24.88 18.68
N MET A 168 -22.99 -26.11 19.02
CA MET A 168 -21.90 -26.81 18.32
C MET A 168 -22.29 -27.14 16.87
N ILE A 169 -21.33 -27.09 15.96
CA ILE A 169 -21.54 -27.52 14.57
C ILE A 169 -21.85 -29.02 14.54
N GLN A 170 -22.78 -29.42 13.68
CA GLN A 170 -23.01 -30.81 13.30
C GLN A 170 -22.37 -31.07 11.94
N VAL A 171 -21.20 -31.72 11.97
CA VAL A 171 -20.42 -32.06 10.77
C VAL A 171 -21.22 -32.99 9.86
N GLY A 172 -21.14 -32.77 8.54
CA GLY A 172 -21.81 -33.58 7.53
C GLY A 172 -23.30 -33.30 7.35
N ILE A 173 -23.87 -32.34 8.10
CA ILE A 173 -25.26 -31.88 7.93
C ILE A 173 -25.29 -30.60 7.08
N GLU A 174 -26.33 -30.47 6.25
CA GLU A 174 -26.57 -29.27 5.45
C GLU A 174 -27.30 -28.21 6.28
N TYR A 175 -26.69 -27.04 6.38
CA TYR A 175 -27.26 -25.83 6.95
C TYR A 175 -27.82 -24.93 5.86
N VAL A 176 -28.98 -24.32 6.09
CA VAL A 176 -29.61 -23.39 5.15
C VAL A 176 -29.71 -22.01 5.81
N PHE A 177 -29.09 -21.02 5.18
CA PHE A 177 -29.15 -19.62 5.58
C PHE A 177 -29.88 -18.82 4.51
N THR A 178 -31.07 -18.34 4.86
CA THR A 178 -31.96 -17.65 3.91
C THR A 178 -31.35 -16.35 3.43
N ALA A 179 -31.44 -16.08 2.12
CA ALA A 179 -30.98 -14.86 1.48
C ALA A 179 -29.50 -14.48 1.74
N CYS A 180 -28.64 -15.47 2.02
CA CYS A 180 -27.19 -15.29 2.25
C CYS A 180 -26.33 -15.74 1.07
N GLY A 181 -26.92 -16.33 0.03
CA GLY A 181 -26.24 -16.66 -1.22
C GLY A 181 -26.21 -15.47 -2.15
N ASP A 182 -25.18 -15.41 -3.01
CA ASP A 182 -25.03 -14.34 -4.01
C ASP A 182 -26.32 -14.10 -4.82
N GLU A 183 -26.68 -12.83 -4.91
CA GLU A 183 -27.80 -12.34 -5.70
C GLU A 183 -27.58 -12.60 -7.19
N ASP A 184 -28.64 -13.04 -7.83
CA ASP A 184 -28.75 -13.12 -9.28
C ASP A 184 -29.57 -11.94 -9.79
N ILE A 185 -29.14 -11.30 -10.88
CA ILE A 185 -29.77 -10.09 -11.42
C ILE A 185 -31.24 -10.35 -11.81
N HIS A 186 -31.59 -11.58 -12.18
CA HIS A 186 -32.93 -11.94 -12.64
C HIS A 186 -33.76 -12.68 -11.59
N LEU A 187 -33.11 -13.46 -10.73
CA LEU A 187 -33.77 -14.32 -9.74
C LEU A 187 -33.77 -13.74 -8.32
N GLY A 188 -33.03 -12.65 -8.10
CA GLY A 188 -32.91 -12.01 -6.79
C GLY A 188 -32.00 -12.78 -5.84
N LYS A 189 -32.16 -12.54 -4.54
CA LYS A 189 -31.31 -13.13 -3.50
C LYS A 189 -31.53 -14.63 -3.38
N ARG A 190 -30.43 -15.39 -3.35
CA ARG A 190 -30.44 -16.85 -3.17
C ARG A 190 -30.16 -17.24 -1.73
N ASP A 191 -30.55 -18.45 -1.37
CA ASP A 191 -30.22 -19.03 -0.07
C ASP A 191 -28.82 -19.67 -0.11
N LEU A 192 -28.09 -19.62 1.00
CA LEU A 192 -26.83 -20.33 1.14
C LEU A 192 -27.07 -21.70 1.76
N ARG A 193 -26.62 -22.76 1.07
CA ARG A 193 -26.52 -24.12 1.60
C ARG A 193 -25.08 -24.40 1.99
N LEU A 194 -24.83 -24.53 3.28
CA LEU A 194 -23.52 -24.76 3.85
C LEU A 194 -23.42 -26.21 4.35
N THR A 195 -22.42 -26.95 3.88
CA THR A 195 -22.00 -28.22 4.49
C THR A 195 -20.68 -28.01 5.19
N ILE A 196 -20.58 -28.44 6.46
CA ILE A 196 -19.32 -28.35 7.19
C ILE A 196 -18.70 -29.74 7.26
N LYS A 197 -17.43 -29.82 6.86
CA LYS A 197 -16.61 -31.02 6.94
C LYS A 197 -15.45 -30.78 7.89
N SER A 198 -15.08 -31.84 8.59
CA SER A 198 -13.92 -31.83 9.47
C SER A 198 -12.72 -32.43 8.75
N LEU A 199 -11.53 -31.88 9.01
CA LEU A 199 -10.25 -32.36 8.50
C LEU A 199 -9.26 -32.52 9.65
N GLN A 200 -8.39 -33.53 9.53
CA GLN A 200 -7.19 -33.63 10.37
C GLN A 200 -6.33 -32.37 10.20
N GLN A 201 -5.60 -32.00 11.24
CA GLN A 201 -4.90 -30.72 11.33
C GLN A 201 -3.97 -30.45 10.15
N ASP A 202 -3.19 -31.44 9.72
CA ASP A 202 -2.27 -31.35 8.58
C ASP A 202 -2.98 -31.09 7.25
N MET A 203 -4.11 -31.76 7.01
CA MET A 203 -4.94 -31.53 5.82
C MET A 203 -5.64 -30.17 5.88
N PHE A 204 -6.09 -29.75 7.06
CA PHE A 204 -6.69 -28.45 7.28
C PHE A 204 -5.66 -27.33 7.02
N ASP A 205 -4.45 -27.48 7.52
CA ASP A 205 -3.35 -26.56 7.31
C ASP A 205 -3.02 -26.44 5.81
N GLY A 206 -2.94 -27.58 5.11
CA GLY A 206 -2.79 -27.62 3.65
C GLY A 206 -3.96 -26.96 2.89
N TYR A 207 -5.19 -27.08 3.40
CA TYR A 207 -6.35 -26.36 2.86
C TYR A 207 -6.20 -24.86 3.05
N MET A 208 -5.80 -24.42 4.24
CA MET A 208 -5.66 -23.00 4.59
C MET A 208 -4.49 -22.30 3.91
N HIS A 209 -3.45 -23.02 3.49
CA HIS A 209 -2.38 -22.48 2.64
C HIS A 209 -2.86 -21.99 1.27
N ARG A 210 -4.06 -22.40 0.82
CA ARG A 210 -4.65 -21.91 -0.44
C ARG A 210 -5.49 -20.64 -0.27
N ALA A 211 -5.69 -20.18 0.96
CA ALA A 211 -6.36 -18.91 1.21
C ALA A 211 -5.49 -17.74 0.75
N LYS A 212 -6.13 -16.61 0.42
CA LYS A 212 -5.42 -15.36 0.14
C LYS A 212 -5.41 -14.48 1.37
N TYR A 213 -4.24 -13.97 1.72
CA TYR A 213 -4.04 -13.10 2.87
C TYR A 213 -3.92 -11.64 2.39
N TYR A 214 -4.62 -10.73 3.08
CA TYR A 214 -4.66 -9.30 2.79
C TYR A 214 -4.21 -8.49 3.99
N GLY A 215 -3.52 -7.38 3.74
CA GLY A 215 -3.04 -6.47 4.79
C GLY A 215 -1.72 -6.87 5.46
N TYR A 216 -1.06 -7.94 4.97
CA TYR A 216 0.25 -8.40 5.47
C TYR A 216 1.43 -7.92 4.61
N ASP A 217 1.12 -7.28 3.47
CA ASP A 217 2.14 -6.76 2.57
C ASP A 217 2.79 -5.51 3.15
N ARG A 218 4.11 -5.45 3.07
CA ARG A 218 4.88 -4.29 3.49
C ARG A 218 5.14 -3.40 2.29
N LYS A 219 4.97 -2.10 2.46
CA LYS A 219 5.33 -1.09 1.47
C LYS A 219 6.56 -0.34 1.96
N ASP A 220 7.57 -0.23 1.11
CA ASP A 220 8.78 0.54 1.41
C ASP A 220 9.19 1.38 0.18
N THR A 221 9.77 2.54 0.42
CA THR A 221 10.14 3.49 -0.63
C THR A 221 11.57 3.95 -0.45
N VAL A 222 12.36 3.81 -1.50
CA VAL A 222 13.77 4.19 -1.55
C VAL A 222 13.94 5.38 -2.48
N PHE A 223 14.61 6.42 -1.99
CA PHE A 223 14.81 7.64 -2.74
C PHE A 223 16.20 7.68 -3.39
N VAL A 224 16.22 7.94 -4.70
CA VAL A 224 17.46 8.08 -5.49
C VAL A 224 17.95 9.52 -5.46
N SER A 225 19.09 9.74 -4.81
CA SER A 225 19.77 11.05 -4.71
C SER A 225 20.82 11.25 -5.82
N GLN A 226 21.37 12.46 -5.98
CA GLN A 226 22.53 12.66 -6.87
C GLN A 226 23.71 11.75 -6.53
N TYR A 227 23.96 11.51 -5.24
CA TYR A 227 25.00 10.60 -4.82
C TYR A 227 24.76 9.18 -5.36
N SER A 228 23.50 8.72 -5.29
CA SER A 228 23.07 7.42 -5.83
C SER A 228 23.18 7.36 -7.35
N LEU A 229 22.98 8.47 -8.06
CA LEU A 229 23.19 8.54 -9.52
C LEU A 229 24.67 8.45 -9.92
N LEU A 230 25.57 8.91 -9.04
CA LEU A 230 27.02 8.87 -9.29
C LEU A 230 27.65 7.54 -8.88
N HIS A 231 27.19 6.93 -7.79
CA HIS A 231 27.86 5.76 -7.17
C HIS A 231 27.01 4.49 -7.16
N GLY A 232 25.77 4.56 -7.66
CA GLY A 232 24.80 3.46 -7.56
C GLY A 232 23.98 3.52 -6.27
N LEU A 233 22.93 2.70 -6.22
CA LEU A 233 22.08 2.53 -5.06
C LEU A 233 22.35 1.16 -4.44
N THR A 234 22.64 1.15 -3.14
CA THR A 234 22.62 -0.06 -2.33
C THR A 234 21.62 0.14 -1.21
N TYR A 235 20.56 -0.66 -1.21
CA TYR A 235 19.51 -0.60 -0.20
C TYR A 235 19.42 -1.95 0.53
N THR A 236 19.60 -1.94 1.85
CA THR A 236 19.42 -3.12 2.68
C THR A 236 17.97 -3.25 3.11
N ILE A 237 17.33 -4.38 2.77
CA ILE A 237 15.96 -4.65 3.20
C ILE A 237 15.97 -4.82 4.71
N ARG A 238 15.22 -3.96 5.42
CA ARG A 238 15.10 -4.06 6.89
C ARG A 238 14.25 -5.26 7.26
N LYS A 239 14.68 -6.06 8.25
CA LYS A 239 13.87 -7.13 8.83
C LYS A 239 12.96 -6.54 9.91
N LEU A 240 11.67 -6.88 9.89
CA LEU A 240 10.71 -6.35 10.87
C LEU A 240 10.93 -7.02 12.24
N GLY A 241 10.92 -6.25 13.32
CA GLY A 241 10.94 -6.77 14.70
C GLY A 241 12.30 -7.25 15.24
N SER A 242 13.34 -7.32 14.40
CA SER A 242 14.72 -7.52 14.83
C SER A 242 15.53 -6.31 14.41
N GLY A 243 16.29 -5.68 15.32
CA GLY A 243 17.29 -4.66 14.95
C GLY A 243 18.41 -5.18 14.04
N GLU A 244 18.31 -6.43 13.57
CA GLU A 244 19.19 -7.05 12.60
C GLU A 244 18.81 -6.65 11.17
N GLU A 245 19.80 -6.17 10.43
CA GLU A 245 19.70 -5.98 8.99
C GLU A 245 19.44 -7.32 8.30
N SER A 246 18.51 -7.38 7.35
CA SER A 246 18.37 -8.60 6.56
C SER A 246 19.61 -8.77 5.66
N PRO A 247 20.03 -10.00 5.34
CA PRO A 247 21.17 -10.22 4.46
C PRO A 247 20.89 -9.78 3.01
N TYR A 248 19.64 -9.45 2.68
CA TYR A 248 19.21 -9.13 1.33
C TYR A 248 19.35 -7.64 1.04
N LYS A 249 20.03 -7.36 -0.08
CA LYS A 249 20.30 -6.01 -0.56
C LYS A 249 19.81 -5.88 -1.99
N VAL A 250 19.19 -4.74 -2.27
CA VAL A 250 18.88 -4.30 -3.63
C VAL A 250 20.03 -3.43 -4.09
N PHE A 251 20.61 -3.79 -5.23
CA PHE A 251 21.72 -3.06 -5.85
C PHE A 251 21.29 -2.60 -7.25
N LEU A 252 21.53 -1.31 -7.54
CA LEU A 252 21.37 -0.74 -8.87
C LEU A 252 22.63 0.06 -9.21
N GLU A 253 23.19 -0.19 -10.39
CA GLU A 253 24.37 0.51 -10.85
C GLU A 253 24.09 1.97 -11.18
N ALA A 254 25.14 2.80 -11.11
CA ALA A 254 25.05 4.23 -11.36
C ALA A 254 24.59 4.53 -12.80
N ASP A 255 25.10 3.79 -13.79
CA ASP A 255 24.78 3.98 -15.20
C ASP A 255 23.32 3.60 -15.49
N ASP A 256 22.82 2.50 -14.91
CA ASP A 256 21.43 2.06 -15.03
C ASP A 256 20.46 3.08 -14.41
N LEU A 257 20.77 3.57 -13.21
CA LEU A 257 19.95 4.58 -12.53
C LEU A 257 19.87 5.87 -13.34
N ARG A 258 21.00 6.34 -13.91
CA ARG A 258 21.01 7.52 -14.78
C ARG A 258 20.17 7.31 -16.03
N THR A 259 20.33 6.16 -16.68
CA THR A 259 19.55 5.78 -17.87
C THR A 259 18.05 5.73 -17.57
N LEU A 260 17.66 5.12 -16.45
CA LEU A 260 16.27 5.05 -15.98
C LEU A 260 15.67 6.44 -15.71
N VAL A 261 16.40 7.31 -15.02
CA VAL A 261 15.97 8.69 -14.76
C VAL A 261 15.78 9.46 -16.07
N ASP A 262 16.74 9.36 -16.98
CA ASP A 262 16.68 10.07 -18.27
C ASP A 262 15.52 9.58 -19.14
N ALA A 263 15.29 8.26 -19.19
CA ALA A 263 14.17 7.67 -19.91
C ALA A 263 12.81 8.13 -19.32
N LYS A 264 12.65 8.05 -18.00
CA LYS A 264 11.40 8.44 -17.32
C LYS A 264 11.16 9.95 -17.39
N ARG A 265 12.19 10.80 -17.36
CA ARG A 265 12.05 12.25 -17.60
C ARG A 265 11.54 12.56 -19.00
N LYS A 266 12.08 11.89 -20.02
CA LYS A 266 11.61 12.06 -21.41
C LYS A 266 10.15 11.64 -21.56
N MET A 267 9.73 10.55 -20.91
CA MET A 267 8.33 10.11 -20.90
C MET A 267 7.40 11.05 -20.14
N GLY A 268 7.77 11.51 -18.94
CA GLY A 268 6.95 12.44 -18.14
C GLY A 268 6.73 13.80 -18.83
N SER A 269 7.69 14.23 -19.64
CA SER A 269 7.59 15.44 -20.47
C SER A 269 6.56 15.30 -21.60
N ALA A 270 6.26 14.06 -22.04
CA ALA A 270 5.28 13.76 -23.08
C ALA A 270 3.86 13.55 -22.54
N ALA A 271 3.71 13.20 -21.27
CA ALA A 271 2.45 12.76 -20.67
C ALA A 271 1.72 13.82 -19.82
N GLY A 272 2.12 15.10 -19.86
CA GLY A 272 1.44 16.16 -19.10
C GLY A 272 1.45 15.94 -17.58
N ALA A 273 2.51 15.29 -17.06
CA ALA A 273 2.60 14.92 -15.65
C ALA A 273 2.55 16.16 -14.73
N ILE A 274 1.76 16.06 -13.66
CA ILE A 274 1.59 17.12 -12.68
C ILE A 274 2.94 17.37 -11.97
N PRO A 275 3.47 18.60 -11.96
CA PRO A 275 4.73 18.91 -11.29
C PRO A 275 4.57 18.82 -9.78
N GLY A 276 5.10 17.76 -9.16
CA GLY A 276 5.08 17.61 -7.70
C GLY A 276 5.33 16.18 -7.22
N ASP A 277 4.87 15.19 -7.98
CA ASP A 277 5.12 13.79 -7.68
C ASP A 277 6.49 13.38 -8.22
N GLY A 278 7.32 12.77 -7.38
CA GLY A 278 8.63 12.28 -7.78
C GLY A 278 8.57 11.31 -8.96
N ILE A 279 9.69 11.16 -9.65
CA ILE A 279 9.77 10.23 -10.79
C ILE A 279 9.91 8.82 -10.22
N GLU A 280 8.84 8.02 -10.26
CA GLU A 280 8.91 6.59 -9.92
C GLU A 280 9.75 5.89 -11.00
N LEU A 281 10.91 5.36 -10.58
CA LEU A 281 11.84 4.67 -11.48
C LEU A 281 11.44 3.21 -11.62
N LEU A 282 11.23 2.52 -10.50
CA LEU A 282 10.95 1.09 -10.43
C LEU A 282 9.97 0.77 -9.31
N LYS A 283 9.16 -0.26 -9.54
CA LYS A 283 8.33 -0.93 -8.54
C LYS A 283 8.74 -2.40 -8.52
N LEU A 284 9.29 -2.85 -7.41
CA LEU A 284 9.78 -4.22 -7.23
C LEU A 284 8.94 -4.91 -6.17
N ARG A 285 8.60 -6.18 -6.39
CA ARG A 285 7.87 -7.00 -5.42
C ARG A 285 8.74 -8.18 -5.01
N PHE A 286 8.95 -8.36 -3.71
CA PHE A 286 9.72 -9.46 -3.14
C PHE A 286 8.77 -10.39 -2.38
N PRO A 287 8.45 -11.57 -2.94
CA PRO A 287 7.53 -12.51 -2.33
C PRO A 287 8.00 -13.00 -0.95
N GLY A 288 7.10 -13.01 0.04
CA GLY A 288 7.40 -13.52 1.38
C GLY A 288 8.33 -12.63 2.22
N TYR A 289 8.50 -11.36 1.88
CA TYR A 289 9.29 -10.38 2.64
C TYR A 289 8.46 -9.41 3.49
N GLY A 290 7.14 -9.52 3.45
CA GLY A 290 6.19 -8.79 4.28
C GLY A 290 6.06 -9.36 5.69
N GLU A 291 4.89 -9.17 6.28
CA GLU A 291 4.58 -9.54 7.66
C GLU A 291 4.09 -10.99 7.75
N TYR A 292 4.43 -11.67 8.84
CA TYR A 292 3.88 -12.99 9.14
C TYR A 292 2.40 -12.85 9.52
N THR A 293 1.61 -13.83 9.10
CA THR A 293 0.25 -13.99 9.61
C THR A 293 0.28 -14.35 11.10
N GLU A 294 -0.81 -14.03 11.80
CA GLU A 294 -0.93 -14.29 13.24
C GLU A 294 -0.74 -15.79 13.58
N ASP A 295 -1.24 -16.66 12.70
CA ASP A 295 -1.10 -18.12 12.77
C ASP A 295 0.22 -18.66 12.16
N ARG A 296 1.08 -17.79 11.62
CA ARG A 296 2.35 -18.11 10.96
C ARG A 296 2.24 -19.07 9.77
N MET A 297 1.06 -19.22 9.20
CA MET A 297 0.79 -20.07 8.05
C MET A 297 1.22 -19.43 6.74
N ASP A 298 1.28 -18.11 6.67
CA ASP A 298 1.71 -17.38 5.47
C ASP A 298 2.51 -16.13 5.83
N ARG A 299 3.06 -15.49 4.81
CA ARG A 299 3.79 -14.23 4.92
C ARG A 299 3.50 -13.34 3.73
N GLY A 300 3.18 -12.07 3.99
CA GLY A 300 2.98 -11.09 2.94
C GLY A 300 4.26 -10.80 2.14
N ASP A 301 4.14 -9.93 1.15
CA ASP A 301 5.22 -9.53 0.27
C ASP A 301 5.80 -8.17 0.67
N LEU A 302 6.99 -7.85 0.15
CA LEU A 302 7.52 -6.49 0.22
C LEU A 302 7.38 -5.82 -1.15
N ASP A 303 6.57 -4.78 -1.21
CA ASP A 303 6.49 -3.86 -2.35
C ASP A 303 7.49 -2.71 -2.12
N LEU A 304 8.61 -2.75 -2.85
CA LEU A 304 9.66 -1.74 -2.82
C LEU A 304 9.50 -0.79 -4.00
N ARG A 305 9.30 0.50 -3.72
CA ARG A 305 9.29 1.56 -4.72
C ARG A 305 10.61 2.29 -4.73
N ILE A 306 11.18 2.51 -5.92
CA ILE A 306 12.40 3.28 -6.10
C ILE A 306 12.04 4.55 -6.84
N SER A 307 12.13 5.68 -6.15
CA SER A 307 11.66 6.96 -6.66
C SER A 307 12.82 7.96 -6.68
N HIS A 308 12.98 8.64 -7.81
CA HIS A 308 13.90 9.77 -7.90
C HIS A 308 13.17 11.03 -7.46
N PHE A 309 13.57 11.56 -6.30
CA PHE A 309 12.96 12.75 -5.71
C PHE A 309 14.01 13.75 -5.25
N GLN A 310 13.71 15.02 -5.51
CA GLN A 310 13.96 16.08 -4.55
C GLN A 310 12.60 16.65 -4.19
N PRO A 311 12.28 16.81 -2.89
CA PRO A 311 11.05 17.49 -2.51
C PRO A 311 10.99 18.86 -3.15
N LEU A 312 9.91 19.14 -3.88
CA LEU A 312 9.62 20.49 -4.35
C LEU A 312 9.69 21.46 -3.16
N SER A 313 9.23 21.03 -1.97
CA SER A 313 9.37 21.76 -0.71
C SER A 313 10.82 22.13 -0.39
N VAL A 314 11.77 21.19 -0.45
CA VAL A 314 13.19 21.42 -0.16
C VAL A 314 13.84 22.30 -1.24
N ARG A 315 13.49 22.10 -2.53
CA ARG A 315 13.95 22.98 -3.61
C ARG A 315 13.44 24.41 -3.44
N LEU A 316 12.17 24.58 -3.08
CA LEU A 316 11.56 25.88 -2.80
C LEU A 316 12.15 26.52 -1.54
N MET A 317 12.46 25.73 -0.50
CA MET A 317 13.10 26.21 0.72
C MET A 317 14.48 26.81 0.41
N TYR A 318 15.37 26.07 -0.26
CA TYR A 318 16.68 26.60 -0.64
C TYR A 318 16.58 27.72 -1.70
N GLY A 319 15.64 27.63 -2.64
CA GLY A 319 15.45 28.62 -3.69
C GLY A 319 14.94 29.96 -3.17
N SER A 320 13.96 29.92 -2.25
CA SER A 320 13.46 31.13 -1.58
C SER A 320 14.51 31.77 -0.69
N ALA A 321 15.29 30.96 0.04
CA ALA A 321 16.42 31.45 0.82
C ALA A 321 17.48 32.12 -0.06
N LEU A 322 17.85 31.51 -1.20
CA LEU A 322 18.76 32.13 -2.16
C LEU A 322 18.23 33.44 -2.72
N ALA A 323 16.95 33.49 -3.10
CA ALA A 323 16.34 34.69 -3.67
C ALA A 323 16.31 35.85 -2.67
N VAL A 324 15.81 35.61 -1.46
CA VAL A 324 15.68 36.64 -0.42
C VAL A 324 17.07 37.06 0.09
N GLN A 325 17.97 36.12 0.36
CA GLN A 325 19.31 36.47 0.87
C GLN A 325 20.22 37.05 -0.21
N GLY A 326 20.03 36.67 -1.48
CA GLY A 326 20.66 37.33 -2.62
C GLY A 326 20.20 38.78 -2.76
N PHE A 327 18.90 39.04 -2.58
CA PHE A 327 18.36 40.39 -2.54
C PHE A 327 18.90 41.20 -1.35
N ASP A 328 18.92 40.63 -0.14
CA ASP A 328 19.49 41.27 1.04
C ASP A 328 20.98 41.61 0.82
N ALA A 329 21.78 40.67 0.34
CA ALA A 329 23.20 40.89 0.07
C ALA A 329 23.42 42.00 -0.97
N PHE A 330 22.63 42.03 -2.04
CA PHE A 330 22.63 43.11 -3.01
C PHE A 330 22.27 44.45 -2.35
N ALA A 331 21.19 44.49 -1.57
CA ALA A 331 20.76 45.71 -0.91
C ALA A 331 21.79 46.24 0.10
N PHE A 332 22.47 45.37 0.85
CA PHE A 332 23.54 45.74 1.79
C PHE A 332 24.82 46.22 1.07
N LEU A 333 25.22 45.57 -0.02
CA LEU A 333 26.38 45.98 -0.82
C LEU A 333 26.19 47.37 -1.43
N PHE A 334 25.01 47.63 -1.99
CA PHE A 334 24.69 48.88 -2.67
C PHE A 334 24.06 49.94 -1.77
N VAL A 335 23.90 49.65 -0.47
CA VAL A 335 23.31 50.58 0.50
C VAL A 335 21.95 51.09 -0.02
N SER A 336 21.13 50.13 -0.45
CA SER A 336 19.86 50.40 -1.11
C SER A 336 18.89 51.06 -0.13
N PRO A 337 18.21 52.15 -0.53
CA PRO A 337 17.20 52.80 0.31
C PRO A 337 15.97 51.91 0.54
N ILE A 338 15.83 50.81 -0.20
CA ILE A 338 14.74 49.83 -0.04
C ILE A 338 14.88 49.06 1.28
N VAL A 339 16.11 48.76 1.70
CA VAL A 339 16.40 47.99 2.92
C VAL A 339 16.86 48.90 4.06
N ILE A 340 17.49 50.05 3.74
CA ILE A 340 17.94 51.02 4.73
C ILE A 340 17.35 52.39 4.39
N PRO A 341 16.11 52.66 4.81
CA PRO A 341 15.39 53.89 4.43
C PRO A 341 16.04 55.16 5.01
N ASN A 342 16.74 55.06 6.14
CA ASN A 342 17.34 56.20 6.82
C ASN A 342 18.88 56.23 6.66
N ARG A 343 19.37 56.81 5.56
CA ARG A 343 20.80 56.83 5.22
C ARG A 343 21.70 57.56 6.23
N ASN A 344 21.11 58.33 7.15
CA ASN A 344 21.87 59.04 8.19
C ASN A 344 22.48 58.06 9.22
N GLU A 345 21.89 56.89 9.43
CA GLU A 345 22.41 55.82 10.30
C GLU A 345 23.66 55.13 9.70
N LEU A 346 23.89 55.32 8.39
CA LEU A 346 25.07 54.86 7.67
C LEU A 346 26.17 55.93 7.56
N ALA A 347 26.02 57.08 8.22
CA ALA A 347 27.01 58.16 8.13
C ALA A 347 28.42 57.69 8.53
N HIS A 348 28.52 56.76 9.49
CA HIS A 348 29.78 56.26 10.00
C HIS A 348 30.44 55.23 9.04
N PRO A 349 31.70 55.43 8.60
CA PRO A 349 32.41 54.55 7.65
C PRO A 349 32.52 53.10 8.13
N LEU A 350 32.67 52.90 9.43
CA LEU A 350 32.79 51.59 10.08
C LEU A 350 31.48 50.79 9.97
N THR A 351 30.33 51.45 10.08
CA THR A 351 29.00 50.82 9.89
C THR A 351 28.83 50.34 8.45
N ARG A 352 29.25 51.15 7.46
CA ARG A 352 29.23 50.75 6.04
C ARG A 352 30.16 49.58 5.76
N PHE A 353 31.34 49.57 6.37
CA PHE A 353 32.30 48.47 6.25
C PHE A 353 31.70 47.17 6.78
N TRP A 354 31.17 47.17 8.00
CA TRP A 354 30.55 45.99 8.60
C TRP A 354 29.33 45.49 7.83
N MET A 355 28.48 46.37 7.32
CA MET A 355 27.34 45.97 6.49
C MET A 355 27.78 45.30 5.18
N ARG A 356 28.82 45.83 4.51
CA ARG A 356 29.36 45.23 3.29
C ARG A 356 30.01 43.88 3.57
N VAL A 357 30.82 43.78 4.61
CA VAL A 357 31.45 42.51 5.03
C VAL A 357 30.37 41.45 5.34
N THR A 358 29.32 41.86 6.04
CA THR A 358 28.19 40.98 6.39
C THR A 358 27.45 40.48 5.14
N GLY A 359 27.14 41.36 4.18
CA GLY A 359 26.54 40.98 2.90
C GLY A 359 27.41 40.03 2.06
N VAL A 360 28.73 40.26 2.04
CA VAL A 360 29.72 39.40 1.35
C VAL A 360 29.86 38.02 2.02
N SER A 361 29.65 37.94 3.33
CA SER A 361 29.78 36.69 4.10
C SER A 361 28.55 35.79 3.97
N PHE A 362 27.36 36.37 3.82
CA PHE A 362 26.10 35.63 3.79
C PHE A 362 25.83 34.93 2.45
N PHE A 363 26.09 35.60 1.33
CA PHE A 363 25.76 35.07 0.02
C PHE A 363 26.48 33.75 -0.33
N PRO A 364 27.80 33.57 -0.07
CA PRO A 364 28.52 32.34 -0.38
C PRO A 364 27.97 31.12 0.36
N TYR A 365 27.56 31.28 1.63
CA TYR A 365 26.98 30.20 2.42
C TYR A 365 25.67 29.71 1.81
N VAL A 366 24.77 30.64 1.47
CA VAL A 366 23.45 30.31 0.91
C VAL A 366 23.57 29.74 -0.49
N LEU A 367 24.46 30.32 -1.31
CA LEU A 367 24.80 29.78 -2.62
C LEU A 367 25.34 28.35 -2.52
N SER A 368 26.17 28.07 -1.51
CA SER A 368 26.67 26.71 -1.25
C SER A 368 25.54 25.76 -0.87
N THR A 369 24.60 26.17 -0.01
CA THR A 369 23.42 25.34 0.32
C THR A 369 22.53 25.11 -0.90
N TRP A 370 22.37 26.10 -1.78
CA TRP A 370 21.65 25.95 -3.04
C TRP A 370 22.35 25.01 -4.02
N LEU A 371 23.67 25.13 -4.21
CA LEU A 371 24.43 24.23 -5.09
C LEU A 371 24.40 22.79 -4.58
N LEU A 372 24.33 22.61 -3.26
CA LEU A 372 24.22 21.30 -2.61
C LEU A 372 22.78 20.83 -2.39
N ARG A 373 21.76 21.58 -2.86
CA ARG A 373 20.34 21.23 -2.71
C ARG A 373 19.99 19.86 -3.29
N ASP A 374 20.81 19.38 -4.21
CA ASP A 374 20.57 18.12 -4.88
C ASP A 374 20.92 16.89 -4.03
N TYR A 375 21.59 17.10 -2.89
CA TYR A 375 21.81 16.09 -1.86
C TYR A 375 20.59 16.04 -0.91
N HIS A 376 19.95 14.87 -0.81
CA HIS A 376 18.74 14.73 0.01
C HIS A 376 19.03 15.00 1.49
N ILE A 377 18.31 15.96 2.08
CA ILE A 377 18.54 16.46 3.44
C ILE A 377 18.47 15.35 4.52
N ARG A 378 17.68 14.29 4.27
CA ARG A 378 17.53 13.14 5.19
C ARG A 378 18.43 11.93 4.87
N HIS A 379 18.71 11.66 3.59
CA HIS A 379 19.20 10.36 3.15
C HIS A 379 20.66 10.37 2.73
N SER A 380 21.24 11.56 2.57
CA SER A 380 22.67 11.71 2.28
C SER A 380 23.36 12.38 3.46
N LYS A 381 24.55 11.89 3.82
CA LYS A 381 25.37 12.51 4.87
C LYS A 381 25.65 13.99 4.57
N VAL A 382 25.88 14.30 3.29
CA VAL A 382 26.07 15.67 2.81
C VAL A 382 24.81 16.51 3.02
N GLY A 383 23.64 16.00 2.61
CA GLY A 383 22.37 16.68 2.79
C GLY A 383 22.00 16.90 4.26
N GLN A 384 22.28 15.92 5.14
CA GLN A 384 22.07 16.08 6.59
C GLN A 384 22.93 17.20 7.16
N ILE A 385 24.22 17.22 6.83
CA ILE A 385 25.14 18.29 7.27
C ILE A 385 24.67 19.65 6.75
N VAL A 386 24.36 19.75 5.46
CA VAL A 386 23.88 20.98 4.83
C VAL A 386 22.56 21.44 5.47
N GLY A 387 21.63 20.53 5.71
CA GLY A 387 20.36 20.78 6.39
C GLY A 387 20.51 21.28 7.82
N SER A 388 21.32 20.59 8.62
CA SER A 388 21.59 20.97 10.01
C SER A 388 22.31 22.31 10.10
N CYS A 389 23.31 22.55 9.26
CA CYS A 389 23.97 23.85 9.19
C CYS A 389 22.97 24.94 8.78
N PHE A 390 22.13 24.70 7.78
CA PHE A 390 21.13 25.67 7.32
C PHE A 390 20.10 26.01 8.41
N ALA A 391 19.61 25.00 9.13
CA ALA A 391 18.71 25.17 10.26
C ALA A 391 19.38 25.96 11.39
N PHE A 392 20.58 25.56 11.80
CA PHE A 392 21.32 26.20 12.88
C PHE A 392 21.63 27.66 12.56
N TYR A 393 22.15 27.92 11.36
CA TYR A 393 22.46 29.26 10.89
C TYR A 393 21.25 30.20 10.94
N ASN A 394 20.10 29.77 10.42
CA ASN A 394 18.90 30.61 10.44
C ASN A 394 18.33 30.77 11.86
N ALA A 395 18.40 29.73 12.71
CA ALA A 395 18.00 29.83 14.11
C ALA A 395 18.89 30.80 14.91
N SER A 396 20.21 30.75 14.72
CA SER A 396 21.16 31.67 15.35
C SER A 396 20.94 33.12 14.92
N LEU A 397 20.65 33.37 13.64
CA LEU A 397 20.32 34.71 13.15
C LEU A 397 19.00 35.22 13.74
N ALA A 398 17.96 34.36 13.79
CA ALA A 398 16.70 34.72 14.43
C ALA A 398 16.93 35.12 15.90
N ALA A 399 17.68 34.31 16.66
CA ALA A 399 18.02 34.59 18.05
C ALA A 399 18.80 35.90 18.22
N LEU A 400 19.76 36.17 17.33
CA LEU A 400 20.53 37.43 17.34
C LEU A 400 19.61 38.65 17.10
N TYR A 401 18.70 38.57 16.12
CA TYR A 401 17.75 39.65 15.84
C TYR A 401 16.75 39.86 16.98
N THR A 402 16.27 38.78 17.60
CA THR A 402 15.41 38.87 18.80
C THR A 402 16.15 39.48 19.97
N TRP A 403 17.39 39.09 20.22
CA TRP A 403 18.22 39.68 21.28
C TRP A 403 18.47 41.18 21.04
N SER A 404 18.82 41.56 19.80
CA SER A 404 18.98 42.96 19.38
C SER A 404 17.70 43.77 19.62
N ALA A 405 16.53 43.22 19.30
CA ALA A 405 15.25 43.89 19.54
C ALA A 405 14.89 44.07 21.03
N LEU A 406 15.29 43.11 21.88
CA LEU A 406 15.02 43.16 23.32
C LEU A 406 15.93 44.13 24.08
N GLN A 407 17.11 44.46 23.54
CA GLN A 407 18.05 45.37 24.20
C GLN A 407 17.78 46.86 23.94
N GLU A 408 16.79 47.23 23.13
CA GLU A 408 16.36 48.63 22.82
C GLU A 408 17.52 49.66 22.77
N ASN A 409 18.59 49.34 22.03
CA ASN A 409 19.79 50.19 21.93
C ASN A 409 20.11 50.54 20.46
N GLU A 410 21.21 51.28 20.22
CA GLU A 410 21.71 51.78 18.91
C GLU A 410 21.87 50.71 17.80
N TYR A 411 21.74 49.42 18.13
CA TYR A 411 21.93 48.29 17.22
C TYR A 411 20.63 47.54 16.88
N THR A 412 19.47 48.18 17.07
CA THR A 412 18.16 47.54 16.78
C THR A 412 17.97 47.36 15.27
N ILE A 413 17.84 46.11 14.81
CA ILE A 413 17.67 45.80 13.38
C ILE A 413 16.17 45.77 13.02
N GLN A 414 15.74 46.70 12.16
CA GLN A 414 14.36 46.81 11.68
C GLN A 414 14.25 46.61 10.15
N PRO A 415 13.13 46.08 9.63
CA PRO A 415 11.94 45.63 10.37
C PRO A 415 12.11 44.21 10.96
N PHE A 416 11.83 44.08 12.27
CA PHE A 416 12.04 42.83 13.03
C PHE A 416 11.35 41.62 12.41
N TRP A 417 10.09 41.75 11.99
CA TRP A 417 9.33 40.64 11.41
C TRP A 417 9.90 40.13 10.08
N TYR A 418 10.51 41.02 9.29
CA TYR A 418 11.20 40.62 8.07
C TYR A 418 12.54 39.93 8.41
N ALA A 419 13.33 40.53 9.31
CA ALA A 419 14.66 40.04 9.66
C ALA A 419 14.64 38.71 10.44
N ALA A 420 13.76 38.58 11.44
CA ALA A 420 13.66 37.39 12.29
C ALA A 420 12.62 36.39 11.76
N GLY A 421 11.48 36.85 11.23
CA GLY A 421 10.37 35.98 10.83
C GLY A 421 10.75 34.98 9.74
N TRP A 422 11.38 35.43 8.65
CA TRP A 422 11.82 34.53 7.58
C TRP A 422 12.86 33.52 8.05
N ARG A 423 13.73 33.91 8.99
CA ARG A 423 14.75 33.04 9.57
C ARG A 423 14.12 31.92 10.40
N VAL A 424 13.12 32.26 11.21
CA VAL A 424 12.34 31.26 11.97
C VAL A 424 11.61 30.31 11.03
N VAL A 425 10.99 30.82 9.97
CA VAL A 425 10.30 29.98 8.97
C VAL A 425 11.27 28.99 8.33
N TRP A 426 12.42 29.44 7.82
CA TRP A 426 13.40 28.54 7.20
C TRP A 426 14.03 27.56 8.20
N ALA A 427 14.34 27.99 9.42
CA ALA A 427 14.85 27.09 10.45
C ALA A 427 13.85 26.00 10.81
N THR A 428 12.59 26.38 11.02
CA THR A 428 11.49 25.44 11.34
C THR A 428 11.23 24.49 10.18
N TRP A 429 11.22 24.99 8.95
CA TRP A 429 11.04 24.16 7.76
C TRP A 429 12.18 23.16 7.59
N ALA A 430 13.43 23.60 7.75
CA ALA A 430 14.58 22.71 7.67
C ALA A 430 14.57 21.65 8.78
N VAL A 431 14.20 22.02 10.02
CA VAL A 431 14.04 21.07 11.13
C VAL A 431 12.89 20.10 10.88
N TRP A 432 11.75 20.57 10.38
CA TRP A 432 10.65 19.71 9.96
C TRP A 432 11.08 18.73 8.88
N GLU A 433 11.83 19.19 7.87
CA GLU A 433 12.36 18.32 6.82
C GLU A 433 13.50 17.42 7.30
N LEU A 434 14.10 17.67 8.46
CA LEU A 434 15.01 16.73 9.13
C LEU A 434 14.24 15.71 9.99
N LEU A 435 13.09 16.10 10.56
CA LEU A 435 12.37 15.35 11.60
C LEU A 435 11.09 14.63 11.14
N ALA A 436 10.42 15.03 10.05
CA ALA A 436 9.09 14.55 9.65
C ALA A 436 9.09 13.13 9.06
N ALA A 437 9.72 12.21 9.77
CA ALA A 437 9.63 10.77 9.61
C ALA A 437 9.48 10.16 11.02
N ALA A 438 8.27 10.25 11.56
CA ALA A 438 7.71 9.25 12.45
C ALA A 438 6.54 8.60 11.71
#